data_AF-A0A2J6H6J6-F1
#
_entry.id   AF-A0A2J6H6J6-F1
#
_cell.length_a   1.000
_cell.length_b   1.000
_cell.length_c   1.000
_cell.angle_alpha   90.00
_cell.angle_beta   90.00
_cell.angle_gamma   90.00
#
_symmetry.space_group_name_H-M   'P 1'
#
loop_
_entity.id
_entity.type
_entity.pdbx_description
1 polymer ?
#
loop_
_entity_poly.entity_id
_entity_poly.type
_entity_poly.pdbx_seq_one_letter_code
_entity_poly.pdbx_strand_id
1 'polypeptide(L)'
;MRTIFKSQLSKTFVTLLSLPLIFTACKKDITTQTTPAETTKNASKLSTDAIGVTGPKGVCYVEVNNNDIRNVGSYKLSTGQQLFDIAIIFAANINYNTSTQKAVLYFNPQVSNVLNNKATYIQTLQAKGIKVLLSILGNHQGAGISNFPNQAAAQAFAQQLSDAVNTYGLDGIDFDDEYADYGTNGTGQPNSSSFVYLVTALRQLMPNKIISFYFYGPASSRLSYNGVTVGSKVNYSWNAVYGTYSVPNVPGLAKSNLGPAAIDIQATSSSTAASLATRTVNNNYGIYLYYNLPNTDVHTYLSSVSNALYGKATTYNP
;
A
#
# COMPACT_ATOMS: atom_id res chain seq x y z
N MET A 1 48.73 -18.86 24.04
CA MET A 1 50.17 -19.20 23.91
C MET A 1 50.36 -19.82 22.54
N ARG A 2 51.22 -19.22 21.71
CA ARG A 2 51.47 -19.54 20.28
C ARG A 2 52.47 -20.68 20.13
N THR A 3 52.25 -21.60 19.17
CA THR A 3 53.29 -22.45 18.56
C THR A 3 52.81 -22.86 17.16
N ILE A 4 53.18 -22.14 16.10
CA ILE A 4 54.34 -22.29 15.17
C ILE A 4 54.19 -23.43 14.14
N PHE A 5 54.20 -22.98 12.88
CA PHE A 5 54.28 -23.65 11.57
C PHE A 5 55.40 -24.69 11.41
N LYS A 6 55.17 -25.70 10.55
CA LYS A 6 56.16 -26.20 9.59
C LYS A 6 55.51 -26.54 8.25
N SER A 7 56.07 -25.96 7.19
CA SER A 7 55.76 -26.20 5.77
C SER A 7 56.56 -27.39 5.22
N GLN A 8 56.05 -28.06 4.19
CA GLN A 8 56.88 -28.72 3.19
C GLN A 8 56.48 -28.30 1.77
N LEU A 9 57.46 -27.78 1.04
CA LEU A 9 57.45 -27.51 -0.39
C LEU A 9 57.71 -28.82 -1.15
N SER A 10 57.03 -29.00 -2.28
CA SER A 10 57.53 -29.80 -3.40
C SER A 10 57.57 -28.94 -4.65
N LYS A 11 58.73 -28.91 -5.30
CA LYS A 11 59.08 -28.14 -6.49
C LYS A 11 58.76 -28.97 -7.73
N THR A 12 58.20 -28.37 -8.78
CA THR A 12 58.38 -28.89 -10.14
C THR A 12 58.45 -27.74 -11.16
N PHE A 13 59.34 -27.96 -12.13
CA PHE A 13 60.03 -27.00 -12.99
C PHE A 13 59.15 -26.28 -14.02
N VAL A 14 59.54 -25.04 -14.30
CA VAL A 14 59.13 -24.21 -15.43
C VAL A 14 59.98 -24.57 -16.65
N THR A 15 59.38 -24.62 -17.84
CA THR A 15 60.13 -24.48 -19.10
C THR A 15 59.33 -23.57 -20.04
N LEU A 16 59.86 -22.36 -20.26
CA LEU A 16 59.41 -21.41 -21.28
C LEU A 16 59.96 -21.85 -22.64
N LEU A 17 59.12 -21.86 -23.68
CA LEU A 17 59.56 -21.65 -25.06
C LEU A 17 58.63 -20.63 -25.72
N SER A 18 59.20 -19.47 -26.03
CA SER A 18 58.63 -18.35 -26.76
C SER A 18 58.65 -18.60 -28.27
N LEU A 19 57.61 -18.20 -29.01
CA LEU A 19 57.70 -17.81 -30.43
C LEU A 19 56.52 -16.87 -30.81
N PRO A 20 56.68 -15.96 -31.79
CA PRO A 20 55.95 -14.71 -31.88
C PRO A 20 54.71 -14.73 -32.80
N LEU A 21 53.83 -13.75 -32.57
CA LEU A 21 52.78 -13.30 -33.48
C LEU A 21 53.37 -12.74 -34.79
N ILE A 22 52.65 -12.90 -35.91
CA ILE A 22 51.94 -11.81 -36.62
C ILE A 22 51.07 -12.36 -37.79
N PHE A 23 49.81 -11.93 -37.73
CA PHE A 23 48.69 -11.75 -38.67
C PHE A 23 48.71 -12.20 -40.14
N THR A 24 47.60 -12.81 -40.58
CA THR A 24 46.61 -12.27 -41.55
C THR A 24 45.40 -13.24 -41.63
N ALA A 25 44.22 -12.86 -41.12
CA ALA A 25 43.10 -12.23 -41.83
C ALA A 25 42.35 -13.15 -42.83
N CYS A 26 41.21 -13.70 -42.39
CA CYS A 26 40.13 -14.15 -43.28
C CYS A 26 38.78 -13.72 -42.69
N LYS A 27 38.03 -12.94 -43.47
CA LYS A 27 36.69 -12.41 -43.19
C LYS A 27 35.65 -13.54 -43.11
N LYS A 28 34.72 -13.42 -42.17
CA LYS A 28 33.39 -14.02 -42.27
C LYS A 28 32.38 -13.14 -41.53
N ASP A 29 31.25 -12.91 -42.17
CA ASP A 29 30.24 -11.91 -41.83
C ASP A 29 29.61 -12.13 -40.45
N ILE A 30 29.36 -11.02 -39.75
CA ILE A 30 28.71 -10.95 -38.44
C ILE A 30 27.20 -10.85 -38.67
N THR A 31 26.47 -11.94 -38.44
CA THR A 31 25.06 -11.88 -38.05
C THR A 31 24.99 -11.99 -36.53
N THR A 32 24.78 -10.86 -35.86
CA THR A 32 24.52 -10.78 -34.42
C THR A 32 23.17 -11.40 -34.09
N GLN A 33 23.19 -12.61 -33.52
CA GLN A 33 22.08 -13.12 -32.72
C GLN A 33 22.11 -12.41 -31.37
N THR A 34 21.22 -11.43 -31.19
CA THR A 34 20.90 -10.87 -29.88
C THR A 34 19.95 -11.80 -29.15
N THR A 35 20.43 -12.35 -28.04
CA THR A 35 19.63 -12.96 -26.99
C THR A 35 18.49 -12.02 -26.59
N PRO A 36 17.21 -12.44 -26.50
CA PRO A 36 16.15 -11.56 -26.04
C PRO A 36 16.44 -11.18 -24.59
N ALA A 37 16.65 -9.88 -24.36
CA ALA A 37 16.69 -9.32 -23.03
C ALA A 37 15.40 -9.66 -22.29
N GLU A 38 15.52 -10.21 -21.08
CA GLU A 38 14.41 -10.24 -20.13
C GLU A 38 13.92 -8.81 -19.93
N THR A 39 12.75 -8.52 -20.49
CA THR A 39 12.00 -7.31 -20.18
C THR A 39 11.60 -7.35 -18.71
N THR A 40 12.40 -6.71 -17.86
CA THR A 40 11.94 -6.16 -16.59
C THR A 40 10.80 -5.20 -16.91
N LYS A 41 9.56 -5.70 -16.81
CA LYS A 41 8.37 -4.86 -16.91
C LYS A 41 8.48 -3.77 -15.84
N ASN A 42 8.55 -2.52 -16.31
CA ASN A 42 8.44 -1.29 -15.56
C ASN A 42 7.50 -1.44 -14.36
N ALA A 43 8.05 -1.45 -13.14
CA ALA A 43 7.33 -0.91 -12.01
C ALA A 43 7.16 0.58 -12.31
N SER A 44 5.98 1.00 -12.80
CA SER A 44 5.70 2.42 -12.96
C SER A 44 5.95 3.08 -11.62
N LYS A 45 6.96 3.94 -11.52
CA LYS A 45 7.19 4.77 -10.34
C LYS A 45 5.91 5.58 -10.17
N LEU A 46 5.08 5.20 -9.20
CA LEU A 46 3.82 5.88 -8.93
C LEU A 46 4.13 7.36 -8.71
N SER A 47 3.40 8.23 -9.40
CA SER A 47 3.61 9.67 -9.27
C SER A 47 3.29 10.10 -7.85
N THR A 48 4.15 10.97 -7.28
CA THR A 48 3.86 11.67 -6.03
C THR A 48 2.75 12.69 -6.20
N ASP A 49 2.48 13.12 -7.43
CA ASP A 49 1.57 14.22 -7.72
C ASP A 49 0.11 13.82 -7.52
N ALA A 50 -0.62 14.69 -6.82
CA ALA A 50 -2.06 14.63 -6.71
C ALA A 50 -2.74 14.82 -8.09
N ILE A 51 -4.03 14.50 -8.18
CA ILE A 51 -4.80 14.61 -9.43
C ILE A 51 -4.71 16.04 -9.99
N GLY A 52 -3.91 16.22 -11.05
CA GLY A 52 -3.79 17.49 -11.77
C GLY A 52 -3.05 18.61 -11.02
N VAL A 53 -2.29 18.29 -9.96
CA VAL A 53 -1.44 19.27 -9.25
C VAL A 53 -0.21 18.60 -8.64
N THR A 54 0.94 19.29 -8.64
CA THR A 54 2.16 18.84 -7.97
C THR A 54 1.98 18.85 -6.45
N GLY A 55 2.44 17.78 -5.79
CA GLY A 55 2.38 17.65 -4.33
C GLY A 55 1.74 16.32 -3.90
N PRO A 56 1.80 15.98 -2.59
CA PRO A 56 1.41 14.67 -2.07
C PRO A 56 -0.05 14.31 -2.40
N LYS A 57 -0.35 13.03 -2.60
CA LYS A 57 -1.72 12.55 -2.78
C LYS A 57 -2.52 12.61 -1.48
N GLY A 58 -3.76 13.06 -1.58
CA GLY A 58 -4.72 13.03 -0.47
C GLY A 58 -5.44 11.70 -0.38
N VAL A 59 -5.32 10.99 0.74
CA VAL A 59 -6.03 9.72 1.01
C VAL A 59 -7.04 9.95 2.12
N CYS A 60 -8.32 9.66 1.87
CA CYS A 60 -9.40 9.93 2.81
C CYS A 60 -10.20 8.68 3.16
N TYR A 61 -10.14 8.27 4.43
CA TYR A 61 -11.04 7.26 4.98
C TYR A 61 -12.40 7.88 5.31
N VAL A 62 -13.46 7.14 5.00
CA VAL A 62 -14.84 7.48 5.34
C VAL A 62 -15.47 6.33 6.11
N GLU A 63 -15.85 6.60 7.36
CA GLU A 63 -16.68 5.74 8.22
C GLU A 63 -18.09 5.61 7.62
N VAL A 64 -18.28 4.66 6.70
CA VAL A 64 -19.53 4.56 5.92
C VAL A 64 -20.73 4.14 6.76
N ASN A 65 -20.50 3.74 8.01
CA ASN A 65 -21.58 3.54 8.97
C ASN A 65 -22.32 4.83 9.31
N ASN A 66 -21.64 5.98 9.24
CA ASN A 66 -22.17 7.28 9.70
C ASN A 66 -22.09 8.38 8.63
N ASN A 67 -21.21 8.25 7.65
CA ASN A 67 -20.91 9.31 6.68
C ASN A 67 -21.02 8.82 5.23
N ASP A 68 -21.42 9.72 4.33
CA ASP A 68 -21.52 9.44 2.90
C ASP A 68 -20.15 9.54 2.23
N ILE A 69 -19.68 8.44 1.62
CA ILE A 69 -18.41 8.43 0.90
C ILE A 69 -18.37 9.43 -0.27
N ARG A 70 -19.53 9.82 -0.82
CA ARG A 70 -19.61 10.79 -1.91
C ARG A 70 -19.11 12.18 -1.51
N ASN A 71 -19.11 12.51 -0.21
CA ASN A 71 -18.58 13.78 0.31
C ASN A 71 -17.13 14.02 -0.12
N VAL A 72 -16.34 12.95 -0.32
CA VAL A 72 -14.96 13.05 -0.83
C VAL A 72 -14.92 13.78 -2.18
N GLY A 73 -15.91 13.58 -3.04
CA GLY A 73 -15.98 14.23 -4.36
C GLY A 73 -16.53 15.64 -4.36
N SER A 74 -16.94 16.18 -3.21
CA SER A 74 -17.50 17.53 -3.07
C SER A 74 -16.43 18.60 -2.80
N TYR A 75 -15.19 18.20 -2.53
CA TYR A 75 -14.09 19.11 -2.22
C TYR A 75 -13.09 19.22 -3.36
N LYS A 76 -12.92 20.44 -3.88
CA LYS A 76 -11.98 20.76 -4.96
C LYS A 76 -11.01 21.83 -4.52
N LEU A 77 -9.79 21.81 -5.05
CA LEU A 77 -8.91 22.98 -5.01
C LEU A 77 -9.57 24.13 -5.77
N SER A 78 -9.22 25.37 -5.42
CA SER A 78 -9.72 26.59 -6.09
C SER A 78 -9.46 26.62 -7.61
N THR A 79 -8.52 25.79 -8.09
CA THR A 79 -8.21 25.62 -9.52
C THR A 79 -9.00 24.49 -10.20
N GLY A 80 -9.95 23.84 -9.50
CA GLY A 80 -10.91 22.88 -10.05
C GLY A 80 -10.56 21.40 -9.90
N GLN A 81 -9.32 21.06 -9.55
CA GLN A 81 -8.88 19.70 -9.27
C GLN A 81 -9.54 19.15 -8.00
N GLN A 82 -9.71 17.82 -7.91
CA GLN A 82 -10.16 17.18 -6.68
C GLN A 82 -9.12 17.36 -5.57
N LEU A 83 -9.57 17.57 -4.33
CA LEU A 83 -8.69 17.62 -3.17
C LEU A 83 -8.14 16.24 -2.81
N PHE A 84 -9.00 15.23 -2.89
CA PHE A 84 -8.67 13.86 -2.51
C PHE A 84 -8.40 13.01 -3.75
N ASP A 85 -7.33 12.23 -3.71
CA ASP A 85 -6.95 11.29 -4.76
C ASP A 85 -7.58 9.91 -4.55
N ILE A 86 -7.71 9.50 -3.29
CA ILE A 86 -8.16 8.17 -2.89
C ILE A 86 -9.23 8.30 -1.79
N ALA A 87 -10.39 7.71 -2.02
CA ALA A 87 -11.43 7.47 -1.03
C ALA A 87 -11.34 6.02 -0.52
N ILE A 88 -11.48 5.81 0.78
CA ILE A 88 -11.47 4.46 1.38
C ILE A 88 -12.78 4.22 2.11
N ILE A 89 -13.50 3.18 1.69
CA ILE A 89 -14.69 2.64 2.37
C ILE A 89 -14.20 1.98 3.66
N PHE A 90 -14.50 2.58 4.81
CA PHE A 90 -14.13 2.03 6.12
C PHE A 90 -15.37 1.48 6.86
N ALA A 91 -15.44 0.18 7.15
CA ALA A 91 -14.57 -0.90 6.64
C ALA A 91 -15.34 -2.22 6.48
N ALA A 92 -14.90 -3.05 5.54
CA ALA A 92 -15.22 -4.48 5.54
C ALA A 92 -14.38 -5.22 6.58
N ASN A 93 -14.72 -6.48 6.85
CA ASN A 93 -14.09 -7.24 7.92
C ASN A 93 -13.53 -8.58 7.46
N ILE A 94 -12.46 -9.03 8.14
CA ILE A 94 -12.04 -10.43 8.17
C ILE A 94 -12.71 -11.14 9.36
N ASN A 95 -13.67 -12.01 9.06
CA ASN A 95 -14.36 -12.86 10.03
C ASN A 95 -13.77 -14.27 10.05
N TYR A 96 -14.20 -15.09 11.00
CA TYR A 96 -13.80 -16.49 11.12
C TYR A 96 -15.01 -17.43 11.15
N ASN A 97 -15.08 -18.36 10.19
CA ASN A 97 -16.06 -19.44 10.21
C ASN A 97 -15.52 -20.61 11.03
N THR A 98 -16.06 -20.81 12.23
CA THR A 98 -15.59 -21.83 13.19
C THR A 98 -15.86 -23.27 12.74
N SER A 99 -16.91 -23.51 11.96
CA SER A 99 -17.23 -24.85 11.45
C SER A 99 -16.23 -25.32 10.39
N THR A 100 -15.79 -24.41 9.52
CA THR A 100 -14.85 -24.71 8.42
C THR A 100 -13.41 -24.34 8.73
N GLN A 101 -13.19 -23.60 9.83
CA GLN A 101 -11.89 -23.07 10.27
C GLN A 101 -11.23 -22.18 9.20
N LYS A 102 -12.02 -21.30 8.56
CA LYS A 102 -11.57 -20.43 7.47
C LYS A 102 -11.89 -18.97 7.75
N ALA A 103 -10.98 -18.09 7.34
CA ALA A 103 -11.24 -16.67 7.29
C ALA A 103 -12.24 -16.35 6.16
N VAL A 104 -13.18 -15.44 6.42
CA VAL A 104 -14.25 -15.07 5.49
C VAL A 104 -14.36 -13.56 5.41
N LEU A 105 -14.43 -13.04 4.20
CA LEU A 105 -14.68 -11.62 3.96
C LEU A 105 -16.14 -11.31 4.31
N TYR A 106 -16.33 -10.32 5.18
CA TYR A 106 -17.65 -9.92 5.66
C TYR A 106 -17.90 -8.44 5.39
N PHE A 107 -19.11 -8.12 4.98
CA PHE A 107 -19.60 -6.76 4.84
C PHE A 107 -20.75 -6.55 5.81
N ASN A 108 -20.63 -5.54 6.67
CA ASN A 108 -21.78 -5.09 7.46
C ASN A 108 -22.85 -4.47 6.52
N PRO A 109 -24.08 -4.19 7.01
CA PRO A 109 -25.14 -3.65 6.17
C PRO A 109 -24.80 -2.34 5.45
N GLN A 110 -24.01 -1.45 6.05
CA GLN A 110 -23.69 -0.14 5.48
C GLN A 110 -22.61 -0.23 4.40
N VAL A 111 -21.59 -1.06 4.62
CA VAL A 111 -20.63 -1.42 3.57
C VAL A 111 -21.35 -2.12 2.41
N SER A 112 -22.25 -3.07 2.72
CA SER A 112 -23.06 -3.75 1.71
C SER A 112 -23.90 -2.76 0.89
N ASN A 113 -24.50 -1.77 1.55
CA ASN A 113 -25.26 -0.72 0.87
C ASN A 113 -24.39 0.07 -0.12
N VAL A 114 -23.20 0.52 0.29
CA VAL A 114 -22.26 1.25 -0.58
C VAL A 114 -21.83 0.38 -1.77
N LEU A 115 -21.46 -0.88 -1.52
CA LEU A 115 -20.96 -1.79 -2.55
C LEU A 115 -22.06 -2.19 -3.55
N ASN A 116 -23.26 -2.53 -3.07
CA ASN A 116 -24.37 -2.92 -3.94
C ASN A 116 -24.89 -1.75 -4.78
N ASN A 117 -24.78 -0.51 -4.27
CA ASN A 117 -25.13 0.72 -4.98
C ASN A 117 -23.89 1.42 -5.58
N LYS A 118 -22.91 0.64 -6.07
CA LYS A 118 -21.64 1.13 -6.63
C LYS A 118 -21.77 2.23 -7.70
N ALA A 119 -22.84 2.22 -8.51
CA ALA A 119 -23.05 3.26 -9.51
C ALA A 119 -23.19 4.65 -8.87
N THR A 120 -23.85 4.72 -7.71
CA THR A 120 -24.09 5.95 -6.97
C THR A 120 -22.90 6.34 -6.10
N TYR A 121 -22.36 5.40 -5.31
CA TYR A 121 -21.38 5.72 -4.27
C TYR A 121 -19.92 5.61 -4.71
N ILE A 122 -19.61 4.81 -5.74
CA ILE A 122 -18.24 4.49 -6.14
C ILE A 122 -17.93 5.09 -7.52
N GLN A 123 -18.75 4.79 -8.52
CA GLN A 123 -18.49 5.21 -9.91
C GLN A 123 -18.57 6.74 -10.09
N THR A 124 -19.39 7.44 -9.29
CA THR A 124 -19.44 8.91 -9.29
C THR A 124 -18.13 9.55 -8.81
N LEU A 125 -17.42 8.92 -7.87
CA LEU A 125 -16.10 9.34 -7.42
C LEU A 125 -15.02 8.99 -8.46
N GLN A 126 -15.09 7.78 -9.01
CA GLN A 126 -14.17 7.32 -10.06
C GLN A 126 -14.26 8.17 -11.33
N ALA A 127 -15.46 8.61 -11.72
CA ALA A 127 -15.65 9.53 -12.83
C ALA A 127 -14.99 10.91 -12.61
N LYS A 128 -14.76 11.29 -11.34
CA LYS A 128 -14.01 12.49 -10.94
C LYS A 128 -12.50 12.25 -10.86
N GLY A 129 -12.03 11.04 -11.19
CA GLY A 129 -10.62 10.62 -11.12
C GLY A 129 -10.19 10.05 -9.76
N ILE A 130 -11.09 10.05 -8.76
CA ILE A 130 -10.81 9.59 -7.40
C ILE A 130 -10.81 8.07 -7.36
N LYS A 131 -9.75 7.46 -6.81
CA LYS A 131 -9.68 6.01 -6.63
C LYS A 131 -10.48 5.60 -5.41
N VAL A 132 -11.18 4.47 -5.48
CA VAL A 132 -11.99 3.97 -4.36
C VAL A 132 -11.47 2.61 -3.90
N LEU A 133 -11.01 2.53 -2.65
CA LEU A 133 -10.53 1.31 -2.01
C LEU A 133 -11.53 0.80 -0.98
N LEU A 134 -11.44 -0.49 -0.66
CA LEU A 134 -12.12 -1.10 0.47
C LEU A 134 -11.11 -1.48 1.55
N SER A 135 -11.28 -0.94 2.77
CA SER A 135 -10.46 -1.31 3.92
C SER A 135 -10.94 -2.62 4.54
N ILE A 136 -9.99 -3.44 5.00
CA ILE A 136 -10.20 -4.74 5.63
C ILE A 136 -9.68 -4.67 7.06
N LEU A 137 -10.61 -4.75 8.02
CA LEU A 137 -10.37 -4.65 9.46
C LEU A 137 -10.65 -5.99 10.15
N GLY A 138 -10.00 -6.27 11.28
CA GLY A 138 -10.42 -7.36 12.17
C GLY A 138 -11.84 -7.16 12.71
N ASN A 139 -12.41 -8.22 13.30
CA ASN A 139 -13.78 -8.19 13.83
C ASN A 139 -13.98 -9.15 15.01
N HIS A 140 -13.01 -9.17 15.92
CA HIS A 140 -13.06 -9.84 17.22
C HIS A 140 -13.28 -11.36 17.16
N GLN A 141 -12.96 -11.99 16.04
CA GLN A 141 -13.23 -13.42 15.79
C GLN A 141 -11.97 -14.28 15.75
N GLY A 142 -10.80 -13.70 16.02
CA GLY A 142 -9.51 -14.37 16.07
C GLY A 142 -8.78 -14.45 14.74
N ALA A 143 -9.49 -14.49 13.61
CA ALA A 143 -8.87 -14.41 12.29
C ALA A 143 -8.45 -12.97 11.98
N GLY A 144 -7.21 -12.80 11.54
CA GLY A 144 -6.65 -11.51 11.13
C GLY A 144 -5.61 -11.70 10.03
N ILE A 145 -5.19 -10.59 9.41
CA ILE A 145 -4.26 -10.63 8.28
C ILE A 145 -2.87 -11.16 8.66
N SER A 146 -2.56 -11.22 9.96
CA SER A 146 -1.27 -11.69 10.49
C SER A 146 -1.27 -13.14 11.01
N ASN A 147 -2.36 -13.92 10.94
CA ASN A 147 -2.39 -15.29 11.49
C ASN A 147 -2.88 -16.42 10.56
N PHE A 148 -2.86 -16.25 9.23
CA PHE A 148 -3.12 -17.36 8.31
C PHE A 148 -2.16 -18.54 8.60
N PRO A 149 -2.66 -19.78 8.71
CA PRO A 149 -1.83 -20.92 9.14
C PRO A 149 -0.86 -21.38 8.05
N ASN A 150 -1.15 -21.10 6.79
CA ASN A 150 -0.32 -21.45 5.64
C ASN A 150 -0.65 -20.58 4.43
N GLN A 151 0.17 -20.69 3.38
CA GLN A 151 0.02 -19.93 2.15
C GLN A 151 -1.34 -20.15 1.45
N ALA A 152 -1.85 -21.38 1.45
CA ALA A 152 -3.13 -21.70 0.81
C ALA A 152 -4.31 -20.98 1.50
N ALA A 153 -4.30 -20.87 2.83
CA ALA A 153 -5.31 -20.12 3.57
C ALA A 153 -5.25 -18.62 3.27
N ALA A 154 -4.05 -18.03 3.21
CA ALA A 154 -3.88 -16.63 2.82
C ALA A 154 -4.32 -16.38 1.37
N GLN A 155 -4.00 -17.30 0.45
CA GLN A 155 -4.43 -17.22 -0.95
C GLN A 155 -5.95 -17.33 -1.09
N ALA A 156 -6.61 -18.20 -0.32
CA ALA A 156 -8.07 -18.32 -0.35
C ALA A 156 -8.77 -17.03 0.11
N PHE A 157 -8.21 -16.31 1.09
CA PHE A 157 -8.74 -15.01 1.48
C PHE A 157 -8.40 -13.92 0.45
N ALA A 158 -7.19 -13.93 -0.12
CA ALA A 158 -6.83 -13.04 -1.22
C ALA A 158 -7.78 -13.18 -2.43
N GLN A 159 -8.25 -14.40 -2.72
CA GLN A 159 -9.26 -14.63 -3.76
C GLN A 159 -10.57 -13.91 -3.44
N GLN A 160 -11.08 -14.03 -2.22
CA GLN A 160 -12.31 -13.31 -1.81
C GLN A 160 -12.18 -11.79 -1.96
N LEU A 161 -11.01 -11.23 -1.60
CA LEU A 161 -10.72 -9.80 -1.77
C LEU A 161 -10.70 -9.40 -3.26
N SER A 162 -10.02 -10.18 -4.10
CA SER A 162 -9.96 -9.93 -5.55
C SER A 162 -11.35 -10.05 -6.19
N ASP A 163 -12.15 -11.02 -5.77
CA ASP A 163 -13.51 -11.21 -6.25
C ASP A 163 -14.39 -10.02 -5.88
N ALA A 164 -14.27 -9.48 -4.66
CA ALA A 164 -14.95 -8.27 -4.25
C ALA A 164 -14.53 -7.06 -5.10
N VAL A 165 -13.22 -6.88 -5.33
CA VAL A 165 -12.70 -5.80 -6.19
C VAL A 165 -13.29 -5.88 -7.61
N ASN A 166 -13.33 -7.06 -8.20
CA ASN A 166 -13.90 -7.28 -9.52
C ASN A 166 -15.41 -7.09 -9.55
N THR A 167 -16.12 -7.65 -8.57
CA THR A 167 -17.59 -7.59 -8.46
C THR A 167 -18.08 -6.16 -8.31
N TYR A 168 -17.41 -5.37 -7.48
CA TYR A 168 -17.84 -4.00 -7.15
C TYR A 168 -17.12 -2.92 -7.95
N GLY A 169 -16.15 -3.28 -8.80
CA GLY A 169 -15.43 -2.33 -9.64
C GLY A 169 -14.51 -1.40 -8.84
N LEU A 170 -13.96 -1.87 -7.72
CA LEU A 170 -13.08 -1.09 -6.84
C LEU A 170 -11.70 -0.87 -7.49
N ASP A 171 -10.98 0.14 -7.02
CA ASP A 171 -9.60 0.42 -7.44
C ASP A 171 -8.57 -0.36 -6.62
N GLY A 172 -8.96 -0.95 -5.49
CA GLY A 172 -8.05 -1.75 -4.67
C GLY A 172 -8.54 -2.07 -3.27
N ILE A 173 -7.60 -2.56 -2.46
CA ILE A 173 -7.79 -2.98 -1.07
C ILE A 173 -6.84 -2.19 -0.16
N ASP A 174 -7.34 -1.86 1.01
CA ASP A 174 -6.56 -1.34 2.12
C ASP A 174 -6.58 -2.35 3.29
N PHE A 175 -5.46 -2.47 4.00
CA PHE A 175 -5.32 -3.38 5.14
C PHE A 175 -5.11 -2.63 6.45
N ASP A 176 -5.92 -2.98 7.44
CA ASP A 176 -5.85 -2.45 8.80
C ASP A 176 -5.86 -3.61 9.81
N ASP A 177 -4.74 -3.80 10.52
CA ASP A 177 -4.54 -4.94 11.43
C ASP A 177 -4.95 -4.63 12.87
N GLU A 178 -6.13 -4.04 13.02
CA GLU A 178 -6.76 -3.79 14.32
C GLU A 178 -7.93 -4.75 14.56
N TYR A 179 -8.25 -4.97 15.83
CA TYR A 179 -9.46 -5.68 16.28
C TYR A 179 -9.61 -7.13 15.82
N ALA A 180 -8.54 -7.82 15.42
CA ALA A 180 -8.64 -9.25 15.07
C ALA A 180 -8.89 -10.14 16.31
N ASP A 181 -8.43 -9.73 17.50
CA ASP A 181 -8.45 -10.51 18.75
C ASP A 181 -7.83 -11.91 18.60
N TYR A 182 -6.61 -11.93 18.06
CA TYR A 182 -5.82 -13.13 17.77
C TYR A 182 -5.83 -14.15 18.93
N GLY A 183 -6.15 -15.41 18.62
CA GLY A 183 -6.32 -16.49 19.61
C GLY A 183 -7.78 -16.82 19.92
N THR A 184 -8.69 -15.88 19.71
CA THR A 184 -10.14 -16.11 19.84
C THR A 184 -10.59 -17.23 18.91
N ASN A 185 -11.60 -17.99 19.30
CA ASN A 185 -12.13 -19.14 18.56
C ASN A 185 -11.09 -20.22 18.21
N GLY A 186 -10.00 -20.32 18.98
CA GLY A 186 -8.93 -21.30 18.76
C GLY A 186 -8.04 -20.99 17.56
N THR A 187 -8.07 -19.75 17.05
CA THR A 187 -7.20 -19.30 15.97
C THR A 187 -5.74 -19.18 16.43
N GLY A 188 -4.81 -19.19 15.46
CA GLY A 188 -3.39 -19.00 15.76
C GLY A 188 -3.06 -17.57 16.21
N GLN A 189 -1.92 -17.40 16.88
CA GLN A 189 -1.33 -16.09 17.13
C GLN A 189 -0.65 -15.53 15.86
N PRO A 190 -0.37 -14.21 15.79
CA PRO A 190 0.28 -13.61 14.63
C PRO A 190 1.64 -14.25 14.31
N ASN A 191 1.84 -14.68 13.06
CA ASN A 191 3.05 -15.37 12.59
C ASN A 191 3.79 -14.56 11.52
N SER A 192 5.06 -14.87 11.27
CA SER A 192 5.94 -14.07 10.41
C SER A 192 5.60 -14.13 8.91
N SER A 193 4.78 -15.08 8.47
CA SER A 193 4.55 -15.37 7.05
C SER A 193 3.19 -14.92 6.53
N SER A 194 2.18 -14.88 7.39
CA SER A 194 0.77 -14.64 7.04
C SER A 194 0.56 -13.42 6.15
N PHE A 195 0.98 -12.24 6.60
CA PHE A 195 0.71 -11.00 5.87
C PHE A 195 1.50 -10.95 4.54
N VAL A 196 2.73 -11.47 4.52
CA VAL A 196 3.55 -11.58 3.31
C VAL A 196 2.89 -12.51 2.28
N TYR A 197 2.37 -13.66 2.72
CA TYR A 197 1.60 -14.56 1.84
C TYR A 197 0.36 -13.88 1.28
N LEU A 198 -0.40 -13.18 2.12
CA LEU A 198 -1.62 -12.49 1.72
C LEU A 198 -1.34 -11.44 0.63
N VAL A 199 -0.42 -10.50 0.89
CA VAL A 199 -0.15 -9.42 -0.09
C VAL A 199 0.53 -9.94 -1.35
N THR A 200 1.28 -11.04 -1.26
CA THR A 200 1.88 -11.70 -2.43
C THR A 200 0.81 -12.30 -3.32
N ALA A 201 -0.10 -13.10 -2.74
CA ALA A 201 -1.20 -13.70 -3.48
C ALA A 201 -2.13 -12.63 -4.07
N LEU A 202 -2.49 -11.61 -3.28
CA LEU A 202 -3.36 -10.54 -3.73
C LEU A 202 -2.74 -9.74 -4.88
N ARG A 203 -1.45 -9.40 -4.81
CA ARG A 203 -0.75 -8.72 -5.92
C ARG A 203 -0.76 -9.55 -7.21
N GLN A 204 -0.66 -10.88 -7.12
CA GLN A 204 -0.73 -11.74 -8.31
C GLN A 204 -2.14 -11.74 -8.94
N LEU A 205 -3.18 -11.75 -8.10
CA LEU A 205 -4.58 -11.75 -8.55
C LEU A 205 -5.01 -10.40 -9.15
N MET A 206 -4.52 -9.29 -8.60
CA MET A 206 -4.90 -7.94 -9.04
C MET A 206 -3.67 -7.04 -9.30
N PRO A 207 -2.84 -7.37 -10.31
CA PRO A 207 -1.53 -6.71 -10.52
C PRO A 207 -1.61 -5.20 -10.75
N ASN A 208 -2.71 -4.73 -11.32
CA ASN A 208 -2.93 -3.32 -11.68
C ASN A 208 -3.78 -2.55 -10.67
N LYS A 209 -4.19 -3.17 -9.55
CA LYS A 209 -5.01 -2.53 -8.51
C LYS A 209 -4.14 -2.03 -7.36
N ILE A 210 -4.70 -1.11 -6.59
CA ILE A 210 -4.04 -0.55 -5.41
C ILE A 210 -4.10 -1.57 -4.27
N ILE A 211 -2.96 -1.75 -3.58
CA ILE A 211 -2.91 -2.39 -2.27
C ILE A 211 -2.27 -1.38 -1.33
N SER A 212 -2.95 -1.00 -0.24
CA SER A 212 -2.39 -0.14 0.80
C SER A 212 -2.37 -0.83 2.16
N PHE A 213 -1.58 -0.26 3.07
CA PHE A 213 -1.40 -0.78 4.42
C PHE A 213 -1.37 0.37 5.43
N TYR A 214 -2.37 0.39 6.31
CA TYR A 214 -2.39 1.20 7.52
C TYR A 214 -1.33 0.66 8.50
N PHE A 215 -0.25 1.43 8.75
CA PHE A 215 0.96 0.93 9.43
C PHE A 215 0.73 0.74 10.94
N TYR A 216 0.00 -0.31 11.29
CA TYR A 216 -0.38 -0.63 12.66
C TYR A 216 -0.54 -2.13 12.90
N GLY A 217 -0.81 -2.50 14.15
CA GLY A 217 -1.08 -3.86 14.58
C GLY A 217 0.11 -4.82 14.41
N PRO A 218 -0.09 -6.12 14.66
CA PRO A 218 0.94 -7.15 14.49
C PRO A 218 1.61 -7.16 13.11
N ALA A 219 0.89 -6.81 12.04
CA ALA A 219 1.38 -6.72 10.67
C ALA A 219 2.56 -5.74 10.53
N SER A 220 2.56 -4.61 11.25
CA SER A 220 3.58 -3.56 11.15
C SER A 220 5.00 -4.03 11.51
N SER A 221 5.13 -5.16 12.21
CA SER A 221 6.40 -5.79 12.58
C SER A 221 6.73 -7.07 11.79
N ARG A 222 5.88 -7.46 10.84
CA ARG A 222 5.94 -8.75 10.09
C ARG A 222 5.93 -8.53 8.58
N LEU A 223 6.78 -7.63 8.12
CA LEU A 223 6.76 -7.10 6.75
C LEU A 223 7.75 -7.78 5.79
N SER A 224 8.40 -8.87 6.21
CA SER A 224 9.34 -9.63 5.39
C SER A 224 9.35 -11.10 5.79
N TYR A 225 9.35 -11.98 4.79
CA TYR A 225 9.45 -13.43 4.99
C TYR A 225 10.05 -14.08 3.73
N ASN A 226 11.03 -14.99 3.92
CA ASN A 226 11.71 -15.72 2.85
C ASN A 226 12.18 -14.83 1.67
N GLY A 227 12.75 -13.66 1.98
CA GLY A 227 13.28 -12.73 0.96
C GLY A 227 12.23 -11.87 0.25
N VAL A 228 10.94 -12.03 0.56
CA VAL A 228 9.86 -11.18 0.03
C VAL A 228 9.47 -10.14 1.07
N THR A 229 9.45 -8.86 0.68
CA THR A 229 8.97 -7.77 1.53
C THR A 229 7.56 -7.32 1.13
N VAL A 230 6.77 -6.88 2.11
CA VAL A 230 5.44 -6.29 1.88
C VAL A 230 5.54 -5.05 0.98
N GLY A 231 6.56 -4.21 1.17
CA GLY A 231 6.77 -3.02 0.33
C GLY A 231 6.99 -3.33 -1.16
N SER A 232 7.42 -4.55 -1.51
CA SER A 232 7.51 -5.00 -2.90
C SER A 232 6.16 -5.38 -3.53
N LYS A 233 5.07 -5.38 -2.74
CA LYS A 233 3.73 -5.84 -3.13
C LYS A 233 2.67 -4.76 -2.93
N VAL A 234 2.83 -3.86 -1.97
CA VAL A 234 1.90 -2.75 -1.72
C VAL A 234 2.28 -1.50 -2.50
N ASN A 235 1.29 -0.66 -2.81
CA ASN A 235 1.49 0.63 -3.45
C ASN A 235 1.73 1.73 -2.44
N TYR A 236 1.07 1.70 -1.27
CA TYR A 236 1.11 2.78 -0.29
C TYR A 236 1.09 2.26 1.14
N SER A 237 1.63 3.04 2.07
CA SER A 237 1.46 2.84 3.50
C SER A 237 1.55 4.17 4.24
N TRP A 238 0.86 4.28 5.36
CA TRP A 238 0.74 5.54 6.10
C TRP A 238 0.67 5.32 7.60
N ASN A 239 1.01 6.38 8.34
CA ASN A 239 0.91 6.47 9.78
C ASN A 239 -0.52 6.20 10.24
N ALA A 240 -0.65 5.54 11.38
CA ALA A 240 -1.91 5.16 12.00
C ALA A 240 -2.29 5.99 13.23
N VAL A 241 -1.41 6.91 13.66
CA VAL A 241 -1.65 7.71 14.86
C VAL A 241 -2.08 9.12 14.44
N TYR A 242 -3.38 9.39 14.48
CA TYR A 242 -3.95 10.67 14.07
C TYR A 242 -3.42 11.85 14.90
N GLY A 243 -3.23 12.99 14.23
CA GLY A 243 -2.65 14.20 14.81
C GLY A 243 -1.13 14.17 14.91
N THR A 244 -0.45 13.16 14.34
CA THR A 244 1.00 12.98 14.49
C THR A 244 1.73 12.85 13.16
N TYR A 245 3.07 12.89 13.25
CA TYR A 245 3.99 12.64 12.15
C TYR A 245 4.92 11.48 12.51
N SER A 246 4.67 10.30 11.96
CA SER A 246 5.50 9.10 12.18
C SER A 246 5.73 8.38 10.86
N VAL A 247 6.99 8.17 10.47
CA VAL A 247 7.33 7.58 9.17
C VAL A 247 7.11 6.07 9.23
N PRO A 248 6.24 5.48 8.39
CA PRO A 248 6.08 4.03 8.34
C PRO A 248 7.38 3.37 7.85
N ASN A 249 7.85 2.36 8.58
CA ASN A 249 9.02 1.58 8.18
C ASN A 249 8.57 0.33 7.41
N VAL A 250 8.31 0.48 6.11
CA VAL A 250 7.85 -0.61 5.22
C VAL A 250 8.96 -1.00 4.24
N PRO A 251 9.69 -2.12 4.47
CA PRO A 251 10.82 -2.50 3.64
C PRO A 251 10.44 -2.68 2.16
N GLY A 252 11.18 -2.00 1.27
CA GLY A 252 10.95 -2.02 -0.17
C GLY A 252 9.93 -1.00 -0.68
N LEU A 253 9.38 -0.14 0.18
CA LEU A 253 8.47 0.94 -0.21
C LEU A 253 9.20 2.29 -0.24
N ALA A 254 9.06 3.02 -1.35
CA ALA A 254 9.72 4.31 -1.53
C ALA A 254 9.04 5.44 -0.75
N LYS A 255 9.78 6.52 -0.45
CA LYS A 255 9.28 7.72 0.24
C LYS A 255 8.06 8.36 -0.44
N SER A 256 8.04 8.34 -1.76
CA SER A 256 6.92 8.77 -2.62
C SER A 256 5.62 8.01 -2.38
N ASN A 257 5.67 6.89 -1.67
CA ASN A 257 4.57 5.98 -1.43
C ASN A 257 4.22 5.88 0.06
N LEU A 258 4.85 6.73 0.89
CA LEU A 258 4.69 6.75 2.33
C LEU A 258 3.96 8.03 2.77
N GLY A 259 3.08 7.90 3.76
CA GLY A 259 2.38 9.01 4.40
C GLY A 259 2.67 9.09 5.89
N PRO A 260 3.63 9.92 6.34
CA PRO A 260 3.93 10.03 7.76
C PRO A 260 2.92 10.86 8.56
N ALA A 261 2.26 11.80 7.88
CA ALA A 261 1.22 12.62 8.47
C ALA A 261 -0.14 11.91 8.39
N ALA A 262 -0.84 11.84 9.51
CA ALA A 262 -2.20 11.34 9.61
C ALA A 262 -3.04 12.28 10.46
N ILE A 263 -4.25 12.62 10.00
CA ILE A 263 -5.18 13.47 10.74
C ILE A 263 -6.57 12.83 10.82
N ASP A 264 -7.24 13.06 11.93
CA ASP A 264 -8.70 12.96 12.04
C ASP A 264 -9.26 14.36 11.79
N ILE A 265 -10.07 14.52 10.74
CA ILE A 265 -10.65 15.80 10.33
C ILE A 265 -11.49 16.44 11.45
N GLN A 266 -12.15 15.63 12.28
CA GLN A 266 -13.06 16.10 13.32
C GLN A 266 -12.36 16.35 14.66
N ALA A 267 -11.17 15.78 14.89
CA ALA A 267 -10.46 15.87 16.17
C ALA A 267 -9.13 16.63 16.10
N THR A 268 -8.40 16.55 14.99
CA THR A 268 -7.09 17.20 14.85
C THR A 268 -7.29 18.67 14.53
N SER A 269 -6.69 19.60 15.30
CA SER A 269 -6.81 21.04 15.02
C SER A 269 -6.29 21.42 13.62
N SER A 270 -6.88 22.45 13.01
CA SER A 270 -6.49 22.92 11.67
C SER A 270 -5.02 23.36 11.61
N SER A 271 -4.50 23.95 12.69
CA SER A 271 -3.09 24.36 12.81
C SER A 271 -2.15 23.15 12.81
N THR A 272 -2.49 22.09 13.56
CA THR A 272 -1.72 20.84 13.57
C THR A 272 -1.77 20.18 12.19
N ALA A 273 -2.95 20.09 11.57
CA ALA A 273 -3.12 19.50 10.24
C ALA A 273 -2.27 20.23 9.19
N ALA A 274 -2.32 21.58 9.15
CA ALA A 274 -1.51 22.38 8.23
C ALA A 274 0.01 22.24 8.48
N SER A 275 0.43 22.14 9.75
CA SER A 275 1.83 21.90 10.13
C SER A 275 2.32 20.54 9.63
N LEU A 276 1.53 19.49 9.80
CA LEU A 276 1.82 18.16 9.30
C LEU A 276 1.89 18.14 7.76
N ALA A 277 1.03 18.90 7.08
CA ALA A 277 1.03 19.01 5.62
C ALA A 277 2.31 19.69 5.11
N THR A 278 2.68 20.81 5.73
CA THR A 278 3.95 21.51 5.45
C THR A 278 5.14 20.57 5.63
N ARG A 279 5.16 19.79 6.72
CA ARG A 279 6.22 18.82 7.00
C ARG A 279 6.26 17.69 5.96
N THR A 280 5.10 17.27 5.45
CA THR A 280 5.00 16.23 4.40
C THR A 280 5.65 16.70 3.10
N VAL A 281 5.35 17.93 2.67
CA VAL A 281 5.96 18.57 1.48
C VAL A 281 7.47 18.76 1.68
N ASN A 282 7.88 19.41 2.77
CA ASN A 282 9.30 19.71 3.04
C ASN A 282 10.16 18.44 3.10
N ASN A 283 9.58 17.34 3.57
CA ASN A 283 10.26 16.06 3.63
C ASN A 283 10.07 15.21 2.38
N ASN A 284 9.43 15.67 1.31
CA ASN A 284 9.24 14.91 0.05
C ASN A 284 8.55 13.54 0.25
N TYR A 285 7.53 13.48 1.11
CA TYR A 285 6.65 12.31 1.21
C TYR A 285 5.47 12.45 0.26
N GLY A 286 5.01 11.34 -0.31
CA GLY A 286 4.03 11.37 -1.40
C GLY A 286 2.57 11.18 -0.97
N ILE A 287 2.29 10.88 0.29
CA ILE A 287 0.93 10.69 0.81
C ILE A 287 0.68 11.63 2.00
N TYR A 288 -0.54 12.19 2.05
CA TYR A 288 -1.09 12.83 3.24
C TYR A 288 -2.42 12.16 3.60
N LEU A 289 -2.53 11.63 4.82
CA LEU A 289 -3.67 10.83 5.25
C LEU A 289 -4.70 11.65 6.02
N TYR A 290 -5.95 11.53 5.60
CA TYR A 290 -7.15 12.07 6.23
C TYR A 290 -8.07 10.93 6.69
N TYR A 291 -8.68 11.09 7.85
CA TYR A 291 -9.70 10.19 8.37
C TYR A 291 -10.95 10.96 8.80
N ASN A 292 -12.09 10.27 8.74
CA ASN A 292 -13.37 10.69 9.32
C ASN A 292 -13.97 11.98 8.72
N LEU A 293 -13.99 12.07 7.38
CA LEU A 293 -14.67 13.17 6.68
C LEU A 293 -16.18 13.16 7.01
N PRO A 294 -16.71 14.23 7.64
CA PRO A 294 -18.12 14.27 8.05
C PRO A 294 -19.06 14.61 6.88
N ASN A 295 -20.37 14.47 7.12
CA ASN A 295 -21.42 14.93 6.21
C ASN A 295 -21.56 16.46 6.12
N THR A 296 -21.02 17.21 7.09
CA THR A 296 -21.05 18.68 7.08
C THR A 296 -19.91 19.27 6.28
N ASP A 297 -20.12 20.46 5.74
CA ASP A 297 -19.07 21.23 5.07
C ASP A 297 -17.93 21.58 6.06
N VAL A 298 -16.72 21.18 5.70
CA VAL A 298 -15.48 21.48 6.44
C VAL A 298 -14.42 22.13 5.56
N HIS A 299 -14.80 22.82 4.47
CA HIS A 299 -13.83 23.36 3.51
C HIS A 299 -12.86 24.39 4.10
N THR A 300 -13.27 25.17 5.12
CA THR A 300 -12.36 26.11 5.81
C THR A 300 -11.23 25.37 6.51
N TYR A 301 -11.55 24.25 7.18
CA TYR A 301 -10.56 23.36 7.77
C TYR A 301 -9.64 22.78 6.69
N LEU A 302 -10.22 22.19 5.65
CA LEU A 302 -9.48 21.56 4.56
C LEU A 302 -8.61 22.56 3.78
N SER A 303 -9.03 23.83 3.70
CA SER A 303 -8.25 24.91 3.10
C SER A 303 -6.95 25.17 3.84
N SER A 304 -6.91 24.97 5.16
CA SER A 304 -5.68 25.09 5.95
C SER A 304 -4.65 24.04 5.51
N VAL A 305 -5.12 22.84 5.19
CA VAL A 305 -4.28 21.72 4.75
C VAL A 305 -3.87 21.87 3.28
N SER A 306 -4.81 22.16 2.38
CA SER A 306 -4.53 22.28 0.94
C SER A 306 -3.66 23.48 0.59
N ASN A 307 -3.75 24.58 1.33
CA ASN A 307 -2.80 25.68 1.21
C ASN A 307 -1.37 25.24 1.56
N ALA A 308 -1.19 24.41 2.59
CA ALA A 308 0.13 23.89 2.96
C ALA A 308 0.66 22.83 1.98
N LEU A 309 -0.21 21.99 1.42
CA LEU A 309 0.19 20.95 0.46
C LEU A 309 0.45 21.49 -0.94
N TYR A 310 -0.36 22.44 -1.41
CA TYR A 310 -0.46 22.82 -2.82
C TYR A 310 -0.46 24.32 -3.08
N GLY A 311 -0.47 25.16 -2.03
CA GLY A 311 -0.62 26.62 -2.16
C GLY A 311 -1.99 27.06 -2.69
N LYS A 312 -3.02 26.21 -2.56
CA LYS A 312 -4.36 26.43 -3.10
C LYS A 312 -5.42 26.11 -2.06
N ALA A 313 -6.38 27.00 -1.87
CA ALA A 313 -7.49 26.78 -0.96
C ALA A 313 -8.46 25.71 -1.48
N THR A 314 -9.26 25.16 -0.57
CA THR A 314 -10.34 24.20 -0.87
C THR A 314 -11.68 24.91 -1.03
N THR A 315 -12.47 24.46 -1.98
CA THR A 315 -13.85 24.86 -2.23
C THR A 315 -14.77 23.66 -2.04
N TYR A 316 -16.00 23.90 -1.61
CA TYR A 316 -17.03 22.87 -1.43
C TYR A 316 -18.15 23.06 -2.44
N ASN A 317 -18.50 21.97 -3.15
CA ASN A 317 -19.63 21.89 -4.06
C ASN A 317 -20.34 20.55 -3.82
N PRO A 318 -21.49 20.55 -3.11
CA PRO A 318 -22.21 19.32 -2.78
C PRO A 318 -22.64 18.54 -4.03
#